data_AF-A0A956RV81-F1
#
_entry.id   AF-A0A956RV81-F1
#
_cell.length_a   1.000
_cell.length_b   1.000
_cell.length_c   1.000
_cell.angle_alpha   90.00
_cell.angle_beta   90.00
_cell.angle_gamma   90.00
#
_symmetry.space_group_name_H-M   'P 1'
#
loop_
_entity.id
_entity.type
_entity.pdbx_description
1 polymer ?
#
loop_
_entity_poly.entity_id
_entity_poly.type
_entity_poly.pdbx_seq_one_letter_code
_entity_poly.pdbx_strand_id
1 'polypeptide(L)'
;MFIGFTAYFLLMHLLGQSDNSTLRLFNGIIHMLLLALAIRQYRLENDIQSGKYLPGVALGMYASAIGIVAFSVFMLLFLTFHPTLMGEIKEQAALGRYLNPFTATLSILAEGLVVSLIGSYVWVRIFEWQAMRKNQLL
;
A
#
# COMPACT_ATOMS: atom_id res chain seq x y z
N MET A 1 3.81 -3.08 -6.16
CA MET A 1 2.62 -2.99 -5.28
C MET A 1 1.60 -4.05 -5.66
N PHE A 2 0.95 -3.93 -6.82
CA PHE A 2 -0.07 -4.88 -7.31
C PHE A 2 0.29 -6.35 -7.08
N ILE A 3 1.39 -6.82 -7.67
CA ILE A 3 1.84 -8.21 -7.54
C ILE A 3 2.00 -8.63 -6.07
N GLY A 4 2.58 -7.77 -5.23
CA GLY A 4 2.80 -8.06 -3.82
C GLY A 4 1.49 -8.25 -3.05
N PHE A 5 0.53 -7.32 -3.23
CA PHE A 5 -0.78 -7.42 -2.58
C PHE A 5 -1.61 -8.57 -3.11
N THR A 6 -1.64 -8.78 -4.44
CA THR A 6 -2.38 -9.89 -5.06
C THR A 6 -1.81 -11.24 -4.62
N ALA A 7 -0.49 -11.43 -4.66
CA ALA A 7 0.13 -12.67 -4.24
C ALA A 7 -0.12 -12.95 -2.76
N TYR A 8 0.01 -11.94 -1.90
CA TYR A 8 -0.27 -12.08 -0.47
C TYR A 8 -1.75 -12.41 -0.19
N PHE A 9 -2.67 -11.70 -0.84
CA PHE A 9 -4.10 -11.95 -0.73
C PHE A 9 -4.47 -13.37 -1.17
N LEU A 10 -3.98 -13.82 -2.33
CA LEU A 10 -4.24 -15.16 -2.84
C LEU A 10 -3.67 -16.24 -1.90
N LEU A 11 -2.48 -16.02 -1.34
CA LEU A 11 -1.92 -16.92 -0.33
C LEU A 11 -2.82 -17.02 0.90
N MET A 12 -3.30 -15.89 1.43
CA MET A 12 -4.22 -15.90 2.57
C MET A 12 -5.53 -16.60 2.26
N HIS A 13 -6.06 -16.38 1.05
CA HIS A 13 -7.29 -17.02 0.62
C HIS A 13 -7.13 -18.55 0.52
N LEU A 14 -6.01 -19.03 -0.02
CA LEU A 14 -5.69 -20.47 -0.07
C LEU A 14 -5.56 -21.10 1.32
N LEU A 15 -5.12 -20.32 2.31
CA LEU A 15 -5.01 -20.76 3.71
C LEU A 15 -6.32 -20.58 4.51
N GLY A 16 -7.40 -20.09 3.88
CA GLY A 16 -8.68 -19.82 4.55
C GLY A 16 -8.60 -18.69 5.58
N GLN A 17 -7.73 -17.70 5.35
CA GLN A 17 -7.45 -16.57 6.25
C GLN A 17 -7.75 -15.20 5.60
N SER A 18 -8.54 -15.18 4.52
CA SER A 18 -8.81 -13.95 3.76
C SER A 18 -9.69 -12.93 4.50
N ASP A 19 -10.44 -13.36 5.49
CA ASP A 19 -11.29 -12.59 6.41
C ASP A 19 -10.51 -12.01 7.62
N ASN A 20 -9.36 -12.60 7.96
CA ASN A 20 -8.56 -12.23 9.11
C ASN A 20 -7.96 -10.80 9.00
N SER A 21 -8.55 -9.87 9.76
CA SER A 21 -8.17 -8.46 9.74
C SER A 21 -6.74 -8.18 10.23
N THR A 22 -6.20 -9.00 11.12
CA THR A 22 -4.83 -8.84 11.65
C THR A 22 -3.79 -9.10 10.58
N LEU A 23 -3.99 -10.15 9.78
CA LEU A 23 -3.05 -10.49 8.71
C LEU A 23 -3.08 -9.44 7.58
N ARG A 24 -4.21 -8.80 7.33
CA ARG A 24 -4.27 -7.68 6.37
C ARG A 24 -3.34 -6.51 6.74
N LEU A 25 -2.98 -6.32 8.02
CA LEU A 25 -2.00 -5.31 8.43
C LEU A 25 -0.63 -5.55 7.77
N PHE A 26 -0.31 -6.80 7.40
CA PHE A 26 0.91 -7.14 6.69
C PHE A 26 0.99 -6.50 5.29
N ASN A 27 -0.16 -6.18 4.66
CA ASN A 27 -0.17 -5.36 3.45
C ASN A 27 0.50 -4.02 3.68
N GLY A 28 0.33 -3.40 4.85
CA GLY A 28 1.01 -2.16 5.22
C GLY A 28 2.55 -2.30 5.22
N ILE A 29 3.07 -3.46 5.64
CA ILE A 29 4.52 -3.74 5.60
C ILE A 29 5.00 -3.86 4.15
N ILE A 30 4.30 -4.65 3.32
CA ILE A 30 4.60 -4.80 1.90
C ILE A 30 4.59 -3.42 1.21
N HIS A 31 3.59 -2.61 1.53
CA HIS A 31 3.42 -1.25 1.04
C HIS A 31 4.62 -0.37 1.42
N MET A 32 4.99 -0.34 2.70
CA MET A 32 6.11 0.49 3.17
C MET A 32 7.44 0.07 2.54
N LEU A 33 7.71 -1.23 2.42
CA LEU A 33 8.94 -1.72 1.79
C LEU A 33 9.04 -1.31 0.32
N LEU A 34 7.96 -1.50 -0.43
CA LEU A 34 7.94 -1.18 -1.86
C LEU A 34 8.01 0.34 -2.11
N LEU A 35 7.41 1.17 -1.24
CA LEU A 35 7.59 2.63 -1.27
C LEU A 35 9.05 3.01 -1.04
N ALA A 36 9.69 2.42 -0.02
CA ALA A 36 11.10 2.70 0.29
C ALA A 36 11.99 2.40 -0.91
N LEU A 37 11.79 1.26 -1.57
CA LEU A 37 12.54 0.86 -2.75
C LEU A 37 12.32 1.81 -3.92
N ALA A 38 11.06 2.16 -4.23
CA ALA A 38 10.73 3.06 -5.33
C ALA A 38 11.34 4.46 -5.14
N ILE A 39 11.18 5.04 -3.94
CA ILE A 39 11.71 6.37 -3.61
C ILE A 39 13.24 6.34 -3.60
N ARG A 40 13.85 5.29 -3.04
CA ARG A 40 15.31 5.15 -3.02
C ARG A 40 15.89 5.09 -4.43
N GLN A 41 15.30 4.27 -5.30
CA GLN A 41 15.74 4.13 -6.69
C GLN A 41 15.66 5.47 -7.42
N TYR A 42 14.54 6.16 -7.31
CA TYR A 42 14.37 7.46 -7.95
C TYR A 42 15.36 8.52 -7.47
N ARG A 43 15.65 8.55 -6.16
CA ARG A 43 16.66 9.47 -5.61
C ARG A 43 18.06 9.19 -6.13
N LEU A 44 18.41 7.93 -6.35
CA LEU A 44 19.70 7.52 -6.93
C LEU A 44 19.81 7.91 -8.41
N GLU A 45 18.75 7.72 -9.19
CA GLU A 45 18.74 8.03 -10.63
C GLU A 45 18.74 9.53 -10.93
N ASN A 46 18.17 10.34 -10.03
CA ASN A 46 17.96 11.78 -10.27
C ASN A 46 18.87 12.68 -9.42
N ASP A 47 19.91 12.10 -8.78
CA ASP A 47 20.86 12.79 -7.89
C ASP A 47 20.18 13.80 -6.94
N ILE A 48 19.09 13.35 -6.29
CA ILE A 48 18.26 14.25 -5.49
C ILE A 48 18.97 14.61 -4.19
N GLN A 49 19.56 15.81 -4.18
CA GLN A 49 20.19 16.41 -3.01
C GLN A 49 19.19 16.65 -1.87
N SER A 50 19.73 16.71 -0.65
CA SER A 50 18.96 17.01 0.57
C SER A 50 18.22 18.34 0.47
N GLY A 51 16.96 18.40 0.92
CA GLY A 51 16.12 19.60 0.90
C GLY A 51 15.07 19.64 -0.20
N LYS A 52 15.11 18.71 -1.18
CA LYS A 52 14.09 18.55 -2.21
C LYS A 52 13.19 17.32 -1.93
N TYR A 53 12.32 17.43 -0.94
CA TYR A 53 11.45 16.32 -0.50
C TYR A 53 10.21 16.10 -1.38
N LEU A 54 9.62 17.19 -1.91
CA LEU A 54 8.34 17.14 -2.62
C LEU A 54 8.35 16.20 -3.86
N PRO A 55 9.39 16.17 -4.71
CA PRO A 55 9.46 15.22 -5.83
C PRO A 55 9.47 13.76 -5.38
N GLY A 56 10.17 13.44 -4.29
CA GLY A 56 10.21 12.08 -3.74
C GLY A 56 8.86 11.62 -3.20
N VAL A 57 8.12 12.52 -2.54
CA VAL A 57 6.77 12.23 -2.03
C VAL A 57 5.79 12.02 -3.20
N ALA A 58 5.81 12.92 -4.18
CA ALA A 58 4.95 12.84 -5.35
C ALA A 58 5.20 11.54 -6.14
N LEU A 59 6.47 11.16 -6.33
CA LEU A 59 6.79 9.91 -7.00
C LEU A 59 6.34 8.68 -6.18
N GLY A 60 6.60 8.65 -4.88
CA GLY A 60 6.15 7.56 -4.01
C GLY A 60 4.63 7.37 -4.10
N MET A 61 3.87 8.47 -4.07
CA MET A 61 2.42 8.45 -4.29
C MET A 61 2.05 7.93 -5.67
N TYR A 62 2.67 8.42 -6.74
CA TYR A 62 2.36 8.02 -8.11
C TYR A 62 2.62 6.53 -8.35
N ALA A 63 3.82 6.05 -7.99
CA ALA A 63 4.20 4.65 -8.13
C ALA A 63 3.27 3.72 -7.32
N SER A 64 2.87 4.18 -6.14
CA SER A 64 1.94 3.43 -5.30
C SER A 64 0.52 3.42 -5.84
N ALA A 65 0.00 4.58 -6.27
CA ALA A 65 -1.37 4.74 -6.77
C ALA A 65 -1.66 3.81 -7.96
N ILE A 66 -0.73 3.69 -8.90
CA ILE A 66 -0.86 2.75 -10.04
C ILE A 66 -1.10 1.33 -9.53
N GLY A 67 -0.30 0.89 -8.57
CA GLY A 67 -0.40 -0.47 -8.04
C GLY A 67 -1.61 -0.72 -7.16
N ILE A 68 -2.04 0.28 -6.38
CA ILE A 68 -3.25 0.18 -5.55
C ILE A 68 -4.48 0.15 -6.45
N VAL A 69 -4.58 1.02 -7.46
CA VAL A 69 -5.71 1.03 -8.39
C VAL A 69 -5.83 -0.33 -9.09
N ALA A 70 -4.73 -0.87 -9.60
CA ALA A 70 -4.72 -2.21 -10.19
C ALA A 70 -5.17 -3.30 -9.19
N PHE A 71 -4.70 -3.23 -7.95
CA PHE A 71 -5.09 -4.17 -6.89
C PHE A 71 -6.57 -4.04 -6.51
N SER A 72 -7.08 -2.81 -6.41
CA SER A 72 -8.48 -2.53 -6.14
C SER A 72 -9.38 -3.08 -7.26
N VAL A 73 -9.01 -2.91 -8.52
CA VAL A 73 -9.76 -3.52 -9.64
C VAL A 73 -9.77 -5.04 -9.52
N PHE A 74 -8.63 -5.66 -9.21
CA PHE A 74 -8.57 -7.09 -8.92
C PHE A 74 -9.49 -7.50 -7.77
N MET A 75 -9.46 -6.77 -6.65
CA MET A 75 -10.31 -7.05 -5.48
C MET A 75 -11.80 -6.91 -5.79
N LEU A 76 -12.19 -5.92 -6.59
CA LEU A 76 -13.58 -5.74 -7.01
C LEU A 76 -14.08 -6.97 -7.77
N LEU A 77 -13.31 -7.41 -8.77
CA LEU A 77 -13.64 -8.59 -9.56
C LEU A 77 -13.67 -9.82 -8.66
N PHE A 78 -12.65 -10.01 -7.82
CA PHE A 78 -12.53 -11.17 -6.94
C PHE A 78 -13.72 -11.31 -5.98
N LEU A 79 -14.08 -10.22 -5.27
CA LEU A 79 -15.20 -10.20 -4.34
C LEU A 79 -16.57 -10.34 -5.03
N THR A 80 -16.67 -9.91 -6.29
CA THR A 80 -17.89 -10.09 -7.09
C THR A 80 -18.12 -11.56 -7.45
N PHE A 81 -17.05 -12.30 -7.77
CA PHE A 81 -17.14 -13.73 -8.10
C PHE A 81 -17.15 -14.66 -6.89
N HIS A 82 -16.82 -14.18 -5.69
CA HIS A 82 -16.76 -14.98 -4.46
C HIS A 82 -17.70 -14.41 -3.37
N PRO A 83 -19.03 -14.59 -3.51
CA PRO A 83 -20.01 -14.01 -2.60
C PRO A 83 -19.87 -14.54 -1.15
N THR A 84 -19.39 -15.78 -0.96
CA THR A 84 -19.14 -16.37 0.36
C THR A 84 -18.13 -15.54 1.16
N LEU A 85 -16.98 -15.22 0.56
CA LEU A 85 -15.95 -14.39 1.20
C LEU A 85 -16.47 -12.99 1.53
N MET A 86 -17.28 -12.40 0.65
CA MET A 86 -17.91 -11.12 0.92
C MET A 86 -18.86 -11.21 2.13
N GLY A 87 -19.56 -12.33 2.31
CA GLY A 87 -20.37 -12.62 3.50
C GLY A 87 -19.53 -12.64 4.77
N GLU A 88 -18.44 -13.41 4.77
CA GLU A 88 -17.52 -13.53 5.91
C GLU A 88 -16.92 -12.16 6.32
N ILE A 89 -16.49 -11.37 5.33
CA ILE A 89 -15.96 -10.02 5.57
C ILE A 89 -17.03 -9.10 6.21
N LYS A 90 -18.30 -9.22 5.80
CA LYS A 90 -19.39 -8.44 6.38
C LYS A 90 -19.66 -8.80 7.84
N GLU A 91 -19.60 -10.07 8.19
CA GLU A 91 -19.89 -10.52 9.55
C GLU A 91 -18.83 -10.05 10.55
N GLN A 92 -17.57 -9.94 10.11
CA GLN A 92 -16.45 -9.57 10.98
C GLN A 92 -16.14 -8.08 10.99
N ALA A 93 -16.54 -7.33 9.97
CA ALA A 93 -16.25 -5.90 9.89
C ALA A 93 -17.22 -5.07 10.74
N ALA A 94 -16.68 -4.10 11.51
CA ALA A 94 -17.48 -3.17 12.31
C ALA A 94 -18.54 -2.38 11.50
N LEU A 95 -18.27 -2.14 10.21
CA LEU A 95 -19.18 -1.47 9.27
C LEU A 95 -19.76 -2.41 8.20
N GLY A 96 -19.80 -3.72 8.49
CA GLY A 96 -20.14 -4.78 7.53
C GLY A 96 -21.49 -4.61 6.82
N ARG A 97 -22.49 -4.03 7.48
CA ARG A 97 -23.82 -3.78 6.87
C ARG A 97 -23.78 -2.86 5.64
N TYR A 98 -22.75 -2.02 5.53
CA TYR A 98 -22.55 -1.08 4.40
C TYR A 98 -21.55 -1.60 3.37
N LEU A 99 -20.95 -2.77 3.62
CA LEU A 99 -20.02 -3.36 2.69
C LEU A 99 -20.77 -4.06 1.56
N ASN A 100 -20.25 -3.91 0.36
CA ASN A 100 -20.53 -4.71 -0.81
C ASN A 100 -19.22 -4.74 -1.61
N PRO A 101 -19.09 -5.54 -2.68
CA PRO A 101 -17.83 -5.61 -3.43
C PRO A 101 -17.30 -4.23 -3.86
N PHE A 102 -18.19 -3.30 -4.22
CA PHE A 102 -17.83 -1.94 -4.61
C PHE A 102 -17.34 -1.11 -3.41
N THR A 103 -18.10 -1.01 -2.32
CA THR A 103 -17.73 -0.18 -1.16
C THR A 103 -16.53 -0.73 -0.42
N ALA A 104 -16.38 -2.07 -0.33
CA ALA A 104 -15.18 -2.71 0.23
C ALA A 104 -13.94 -2.37 -0.59
N THR A 105 -14.04 -2.41 -1.92
CA THR A 105 -12.95 -2.02 -2.81
C THR A 105 -12.59 -0.55 -2.67
N LEU A 106 -13.60 0.33 -2.53
CA LEU A 106 -13.39 1.76 -2.32
C LEU A 106 -12.66 2.02 -1.00
N SER A 107 -13.00 1.31 0.08
CA SER A 107 -12.27 1.37 1.35
C SER A 107 -10.80 0.96 1.18
N ILE A 108 -10.53 -0.16 0.49
CA ILE A 108 -9.15 -0.61 0.19
C ILE A 108 -8.38 0.45 -0.59
N LEU A 109 -9.01 1.05 -1.61
CA LEU A 109 -8.41 2.11 -2.41
C LEU A 109 -8.07 3.34 -1.56
N ALA A 110 -9.03 3.80 -0.75
CA ALA A 110 -8.87 4.96 0.12
C ALA A 110 -7.75 4.74 1.15
N GLU A 111 -7.76 3.61 1.84
CA GLU A 111 -6.71 3.22 2.79
C GLU A 111 -5.33 3.20 2.10
N GLY A 112 -5.24 2.55 0.93
CA GLY A 112 -4.00 2.50 0.16
C GLY A 112 -3.49 3.89 -0.22
N LEU A 113 -4.36 4.81 -0.65
CA LEU A 113 -3.95 6.18 -0.99
C LEU A 113 -3.45 6.96 0.22
N VAL A 114 -4.14 6.83 1.37
CA VAL A 114 -3.71 7.46 2.63
C VAL A 114 -2.35 6.93 3.08
N VAL A 115 -2.16 5.61 3.07
CA VAL A 115 -0.88 4.97 3.40
C VAL A 115 0.22 5.39 2.41
N SER A 116 -0.13 5.58 1.13
CA SER A 116 0.83 6.06 0.12
C SER A 116 1.33 7.47 0.44
N LEU A 117 0.43 8.38 0.78
CA LEU A 117 0.78 9.76 1.12
C LEU A 117 1.68 9.79 2.37
N ILE A 118 1.21 9.18 3.46
CA ILE A 118 1.92 9.16 4.75
C ILE A 118 3.25 8.42 4.62
N GLY A 119 3.25 7.22 4.02
CA GLY A 119 4.42 6.39 3.86
C GLY A 119 5.48 7.03 2.97
N SER A 120 5.08 7.70 1.88
CA SER A 120 6.03 8.42 1.03
C SER A 120 6.70 9.56 1.76
N TYR A 121 5.94 10.35 2.52
CA TYR A 121 6.49 11.41 3.36
C TYR A 121 7.48 10.87 4.39
N VAL A 122 7.11 9.82 5.13
CA VAL A 122 7.97 9.17 6.14
C VAL A 122 9.28 8.70 5.51
N TRP A 123 9.24 7.99 4.39
CA TRP A 123 10.46 7.47 3.76
C TRP A 123 11.36 8.55 3.21
N VAL A 124 10.82 9.57 2.55
CA VAL A 124 11.61 10.71 2.10
C VAL A 124 12.31 11.36 3.28
N ARG A 125 11.60 11.57 4.41
CA ARG A 125 12.17 12.16 5.61
C ARG A 125 13.29 11.31 6.22
N ILE A 126 13.12 9.99 6.26
CA ILE A 126 14.16 9.06 6.71
C ILE A 126 15.40 9.16 5.81
N PHE A 127 15.22 9.18 4.49
CA PHE A 127 16.34 9.27 3.56
C PHE A 127 17.06 10.63 3.62
N GLU A 128 16.34 11.72 3.84
CA GLU A 128 16.95 13.03 4.09
C GLU A 128 17.79 13.02 5.36
N TRP A 129 17.25 12.49 6.46
CA TRP A 129 17.97 12.39 7.73
C TRP A 129 19.26 11.56 7.60
N GLN A 130 19.18 10.44 6.88
CA GLN A 130 20.35 9.60 6.58
C GLN A 130 21.42 10.35 5.76
N ALA A 131 21.00 11.14 4.76
CA ALA A 131 21.90 11.92 3.92
C ALA A 131 22.60 13.05 4.72
N MET A 132 21.85 13.78 5.55
CA MET A 132 22.40 14.84 6.40
C MET A 132 23.45 14.29 7.37
N ARG A 133 23.17 13.15 8.00
CA ARG A 133 24.10 12.51 8.95
C ARG A 133 25.41 12.08 8.27
N LYS A 134 25.35 11.62 7.02
CA LYS A 134 26.55 11.23 6.25
C LYS A 134 27.45 12.43 5.93
N ASN A 135 26.85 13.59 5.61
CA ASN A 135 27.61 14.81 5.28
C ASN A 135 28.26 15.48 6.50
N GLN A 136 27.80 15.21 7.74
CA GLN A 136 28.43 15.73 8.96
C GLN A 136 29.65 14.92 9.44
N LEU A 137 29.87 13.74 8.86
CA LEU A 137 30.94 12.81 9.23
C LEU A 137 32.13 12.84 8.24
N LEU A 138 32.06 13.67 7.20
CA LEU A 138 33.08 13.90 6.17
C LEU A 138 33.62 15.31 6.30
#